data_AF-A0A7R9NPF2-F1
#
_entry.id   AF-A0A7R9NPF2-F1
#
_cell.length_a   1.000
_cell.length_b   1.000
_cell.length_c   1.000
_cell.angle_alpha   90.00
_cell.angle_beta   90.00
_cell.angle_gamma   90.00
#
_symmetry.space_group_name_H-M   'P 1'
#
loop_
_entity.id
_entity.type
_entity.pdbx_description
1 polymer ?
#
loop_
_entity_poly.entity_id
_entity_poly.type
_entity_poly.pdbx_seq_one_letter_code
_entity_poly.pdbx_strand_id
1 'polypeptide(L)'
;SHTMCHYKGYGPSCGYKVKGGLHKNDIMDAIEAHNYLRRRVAKGKFLDLLPAADMRELEWDPELSRIAQRWSDQCLVEYDSNRVTDRFKHNVGQNVFWSKEVNSSMVSAVATWASEVFKFMELDQ
;
A
#
# COMPACT_ATOMS: atom_id res chain seq x y z
N SER A 1 4.07 -17.62 11.24
CA SER A 1 3.51 -18.39 10.11
C SER A 1 3.29 -17.43 8.95
N HIS A 2 3.59 -17.81 7.71
CA HIS A 2 3.41 -16.91 6.54
C HIS A 2 1.93 -16.73 6.18
N THR A 3 1.52 -15.54 5.74
CA THR A 3 0.12 -15.20 5.41
C THR A 3 -0.52 -16.18 4.43
N MET A 4 0.21 -16.55 3.37
CA MET A 4 -0.28 -17.52 2.37
C MET A 4 -0.40 -18.96 2.91
N CYS A 5 0.31 -19.28 4.00
CA CYS A 5 0.22 -20.57 4.67
C CYS A 5 -0.99 -20.60 5.61
N HIS A 6 -1.19 -19.54 6.39
CA HIS A 6 -2.23 -19.46 7.41
C HIS A 6 -3.63 -19.32 6.81
N TYR A 7 -3.80 -18.48 5.78
CA TYR A 7 -5.12 -18.13 5.25
C TYR A 7 -5.38 -18.76 3.88
N LYS A 8 -6.61 -19.27 3.68
CA LYS A 8 -7.03 -19.93 2.42
C LYS A 8 -8.24 -19.29 1.74
N GLY A 9 -8.89 -18.31 2.37
CA GLY A 9 -10.03 -17.58 1.82
C GLY A 9 -10.36 -16.36 2.66
N TYR A 10 -11.63 -15.94 2.62
CA TYR A 10 -12.11 -14.82 3.42
C TYR A 10 -12.12 -15.15 4.91
N GLY A 11 -11.66 -14.21 5.73
CA GLY A 11 -11.68 -14.31 7.18
C GLY A 11 -13.08 -14.11 7.75
N PRO A 12 -13.33 -14.58 9.00
CA PRO A 12 -14.64 -14.46 9.66
C PRO A 12 -15.06 -13.00 9.88
N SER A 13 -14.12 -12.06 9.93
CA SER A 13 -14.38 -10.62 10.14
C SER A 13 -15.02 -9.93 8.93
N CYS A 14 -15.01 -10.55 7.75
CA CYS A 14 -15.49 -9.94 6.51
C CYS A 14 -17.02 -9.85 6.37
N GLY A 15 -17.79 -10.64 7.13
CA GLY A 15 -19.24 -10.74 6.93
C GLY A 15 -19.64 -11.38 5.59
N TYR A 16 -20.81 -11.03 5.06
CA TYR A 16 -21.48 -11.78 3.97
C TYR A 16 -21.32 -11.21 2.55
N LYS A 17 -20.77 -9.99 2.39
CA LYS A 17 -20.62 -9.34 1.08
C LYS A 17 -19.20 -8.81 0.92
N VAL A 18 -18.34 -9.60 0.30
CA VAL A 18 -16.95 -9.21 -0.02
C VAL A 18 -16.79 -9.16 -1.53
N LYS A 19 -16.36 -8.01 -2.04
CA LYS A 19 -15.76 -7.91 -3.38
C LYS A 19 -14.26 -7.78 -3.16
N GLY A 20 -13.51 -8.78 -3.60
CA GLY A 20 -12.06 -8.77 -3.56
C GLY A 20 -11.47 -8.54 -4.95
N GLY A 21 -10.17 -8.27 -4.98
CA GLY A 21 -9.39 -8.14 -6.21
C GLY A 21 -9.33 -6.71 -6.74
N LEU A 22 -8.24 -6.44 -7.44
CA LEU A 22 -7.99 -5.20 -8.15
C LEU A 22 -8.23 -5.38 -9.64
N HIS A 23 -8.85 -4.39 -10.26
CA HIS A 23 -8.93 -4.28 -11.70
C HIS A 23 -7.65 -3.64 -12.25
N LYS A 24 -7.48 -3.71 -13.58
CA LYS A 24 -6.31 -3.13 -14.27
C LYS A 24 -6.11 -1.65 -13.94
N ASN A 25 -7.21 -0.89 -13.89
CA ASN A 25 -7.14 0.54 -13.58
C ASN A 25 -6.71 0.78 -12.13
N ASP A 26 -7.14 -0.03 -11.17
CA ASP A 26 -6.70 0.10 -9.78
C ASP A 26 -5.19 -0.10 -9.63
N ILE A 27 -4.64 -1.07 -10.36
CA ILE A 27 -3.19 -1.34 -10.39
C ILE A 27 -2.42 -0.16 -11.01
N MET A 28 -2.93 0.37 -12.13
CA MET A 28 -2.34 1.53 -12.79
C MET A 28 -2.37 2.76 -11.89
N ASP A 29 -3.53 3.06 -11.31
CA ASP A 29 -3.73 4.18 -10.39
C ASP A 29 -2.80 4.09 -9.18
N ALA A 30 -2.65 2.88 -8.60
CA ALA A 30 -1.74 2.67 -7.48
C ALA A 30 -0.29 3.01 -7.87
N ILE A 31 0.23 2.45 -8.96
CA ILE A 31 1.63 2.69 -9.37
C ILE A 31 1.85 4.14 -9.80
N GLU A 32 0.94 4.71 -10.58
CA GLU A 32 1.07 6.08 -11.07
C GLU A 32 1.01 7.11 -9.94
N ALA A 33 0.08 6.95 -8.98
CA ALA A 33 -0.02 7.85 -7.83
C ALA A 33 1.26 7.81 -6.97
N HIS A 34 1.79 6.61 -6.68
CA HIS A 34 3.05 6.50 -5.92
C HIS A 34 4.21 7.14 -6.68
N ASN A 35 4.38 6.81 -7.96
CA ASN A 35 5.51 7.32 -8.75
C ASN A 35 5.41 8.82 -9.01
N TYR A 36 4.21 9.37 -9.16
CA TYR A 36 3.99 10.82 -9.23
C TYR A 36 4.53 11.51 -7.97
N LEU A 37 4.15 11.04 -6.79
CA LEU A 37 4.61 11.60 -5.51
C LEU A 37 6.13 11.42 -5.33
N ARG A 38 6.65 10.20 -5.57
CA ARG A 38 8.10 9.91 -5.48
C ARG A 38 8.92 10.81 -6.38
N ARG A 39 8.49 11.06 -7.62
CA ARG A 39 9.15 12.01 -8.54
C ARG A 39 9.12 13.44 -8.03
N ARG A 40 8.05 13.87 -7.36
CA ARG A 40 7.99 15.22 -6.77
C ARG A 40 8.95 15.35 -5.59
N VAL A 41 8.99 14.36 -4.69
CA VAL A 41 9.96 14.31 -3.58
C VAL A 41 11.39 14.31 -4.13
N ALA A 42 11.69 13.46 -5.11
CA ALA A 42 13.01 13.38 -5.73
C ALA A 42 13.52 14.73 -6.25
N LYS A 43 12.62 15.56 -6.79
CA LYS A 43 12.95 16.87 -7.36
C LYS A 43 12.92 18.02 -6.34
N GLY A 44 12.65 17.74 -5.06
CA GLY A 44 12.40 18.79 -4.06
C GLY A 44 11.18 19.65 -4.39
N LYS A 45 10.17 19.04 -5.04
CA LYS A 45 8.93 19.70 -5.48
C LYS A 45 7.70 19.19 -4.72
N PHE A 46 7.92 18.54 -3.59
CA PHE A 46 6.86 18.05 -2.72
C PHE A 46 7.03 18.69 -1.34
N LEU A 47 6.27 19.77 -1.11
CA LEU A 47 6.41 20.63 0.08
C LEU A 47 7.86 21.12 0.23
N ASP A 48 8.34 21.30 1.46
CA ASP A 48 9.70 21.74 1.78
C ASP A 48 10.69 20.58 1.97
N LEU A 49 10.35 19.38 1.47
CA LEU A 49 11.26 18.23 1.54
C LEU A 49 12.48 18.45 0.63
N LEU A 50 13.66 18.10 1.16
CA LEU A 50 14.88 18.08 0.38
C LEU A 50 14.79 17.06 -0.77
N PRO A 51 15.43 17.35 -1.92
CA PRO A 51 15.48 16.42 -3.04
C PRO A 51 16.20 15.12 -2.64
N ALA A 52 15.71 13.99 -3.17
CA ALA A 52 16.32 12.68 -2.93
C ALA A 52 17.30 12.31 -4.05
N ALA A 53 18.47 11.77 -3.67
CA ALA A 53 19.55 11.47 -4.61
C ALA A 53 19.31 10.22 -5.49
N ASP A 54 18.62 9.19 -4.99
CA ASP A 54 18.34 7.92 -5.72
C ASP A 54 16.92 7.40 -5.45
N MET A 55 15.91 8.22 -5.76
CA MET A 55 14.51 7.83 -5.61
C MET A 55 13.98 7.17 -6.88
N ARG A 56 14.06 5.83 -6.93
CA ARG A 56 13.62 5.04 -8.09
C ARG A 56 12.11 4.93 -8.23
N GLU A 57 11.63 4.70 -9.44
CA GLU A 57 10.23 4.38 -9.69
C GLU A 57 9.90 2.96 -9.19
N LEU A 58 8.66 2.79 -8.74
CA LEU A 58 8.09 1.51 -8.37
C LEU A 58 7.49 0.82 -9.58
N GLU A 59 7.57 -0.50 -9.58
CA GLU A 59 6.88 -1.37 -10.53
C GLU A 59 5.91 -2.27 -9.77
N TRP A 60 4.84 -2.69 -10.44
CA TRP A 60 3.88 -3.61 -9.85
C TRP A 60 4.47 -5.00 -9.73
N ASP A 61 4.37 -5.59 -8.55
CA ASP A 61 4.79 -6.97 -8.31
C ASP A 61 3.58 -7.89 -8.11
N PRO A 62 3.32 -8.86 -9.03
CA PRO A 62 2.17 -9.74 -8.92
C PRO A 62 2.20 -10.68 -7.71
N GLU A 63 3.37 -11.04 -7.19
CA GLU A 63 3.50 -11.92 -6.02
C GLU A 63 3.14 -11.16 -4.75
N LEU A 64 3.70 -9.95 -4.57
CA LEU A 64 3.35 -9.07 -3.46
C LEU A 64 1.86 -8.73 -3.47
N SER A 65 1.29 -8.46 -4.65
CA SER A 65 -0.15 -8.21 -4.81
C SER A 65 -1.02 -9.37 -4.31
N ARG A 66 -0.66 -10.62 -4.63
CA ARG A 66 -1.43 -11.80 -4.18
C ARG A 66 -1.37 -11.98 -2.67
N ILE A 67 -0.21 -11.71 -2.06
CA ILE A 67 -0.04 -11.79 -0.61
C ILE A 67 -0.82 -10.66 0.08
N ALA A 68 -0.76 -9.45 -0.45
CA ALA A 68 -1.54 -8.31 0.04
C ALA A 68 -3.05 -8.60 -0.07
N GLN A 69 -3.53 -9.12 -1.20
CA GLN A 69 -4.93 -9.52 -1.35
C GLN A 69 -5.32 -10.59 -0.32
N ARG A 70 -4.47 -11.61 -0.10
CA ARG A 70 -4.73 -12.65 0.90
C ARG A 70 -4.92 -12.06 2.30
N TRP A 71 -4.16 -11.03 2.64
CA TRP A 71 -4.31 -10.33 3.90
C TRP A 71 -5.57 -9.46 3.93
N SER A 72 -5.84 -8.70 2.88
CA SER A 72 -7.06 -7.90 2.74
C SER A 72 -8.33 -8.76 2.83
N ASP A 73 -8.29 -9.99 2.34
CA ASP A 73 -9.38 -10.97 2.45
C ASP A 73 -9.70 -11.35 3.91
N GLN A 74 -8.90 -10.95 4.90
CA GLN A 74 -9.21 -11.16 6.31
C GLN A 74 -10.07 -10.05 6.92
N CYS A 75 -10.22 -8.91 6.21
CA CYS A 75 -11.00 -7.75 6.63
C CYS A 75 -10.62 -7.23 8.03
N LEU A 76 -9.32 -7.22 8.31
CA LEU A 76 -8.72 -6.67 9.52
C LEU A 76 -7.93 -5.41 9.16
N VAL A 77 -8.07 -4.35 9.97
CA VAL A 77 -7.35 -3.09 9.79
C VAL A 77 -6.09 -3.11 10.66
N GLU A 78 -5.20 -4.05 10.36
CA GLU A 78 -3.92 -4.26 11.06
C GLU A 78 -2.88 -4.86 10.11
N TYR A 79 -1.67 -5.11 10.61
CA TYR A 79 -0.58 -5.69 9.83
C TYR A 79 -0.48 -7.20 10.04
N ASP A 80 -0.30 -7.98 8.96
CA ASP A 80 0.05 -9.39 9.09
C ASP A 80 1.47 -9.61 9.65
N SER A 81 1.70 -10.80 10.19
CA SER A 81 2.97 -11.12 10.85
C SER A 81 4.12 -11.46 9.89
N ASN A 82 3.83 -12.03 8.72
CA ASN A 82 4.88 -12.44 7.77
C ASN A 82 4.36 -12.54 6.33
N ARG A 83 4.98 -11.75 5.44
CA ARG A 83 4.62 -11.58 4.02
C ARG A 83 5.83 -11.61 3.06
N VAL A 84 6.96 -12.16 3.52
CA VAL A 84 8.21 -12.21 2.74
C VAL A 84 8.08 -13.16 1.55
N THR A 85 8.80 -12.88 0.47
CA THR A 85 8.86 -13.73 -0.72
C THR A 85 10.26 -14.31 -0.91
N ASP A 86 10.41 -15.27 -1.83
CA ASP A 86 11.74 -15.78 -2.18
C ASP A 86 12.63 -14.71 -2.82
N ARG A 87 12.04 -13.71 -3.49
CA ARG A 87 12.76 -12.56 -4.05
C ARG A 87 13.07 -11.50 -2.99
N PHE A 88 12.20 -11.34 -2.00
CA PHE A 88 12.29 -10.35 -0.92
C PHE A 88 12.31 -11.04 0.45
N LYS A 89 13.40 -11.78 0.72
CA LYS A 89 13.49 -12.72 1.86
C LYS A 89 13.58 -12.04 3.23
N HIS A 90 14.16 -10.85 3.27
CA HIS A 90 14.48 -10.19 4.54
C HIS A 90 13.33 -9.37 5.08
N ASN A 91 12.66 -8.62 4.20
CA ASN A 91 11.56 -7.77 4.61
C ASN A 91 10.70 -7.39 3.41
N VAL A 92 9.40 -7.23 3.66
CA VAL A 92 8.41 -6.65 2.75
C VAL A 92 7.55 -5.72 3.61
N GLY A 93 7.61 -4.42 3.29
CA GLY A 93 6.80 -3.39 3.94
C GLY A 93 5.31 -3.54 3.64
N GLN A 94 4.47 -2.83 4.38
CA GLN A 94 3.02 -2.83 4.19
C GLN A 94 2.45 -1.49 4.63
N ASN A 95 1.55 -0.95 3.82
CA ASN A 95 0.62 0.09 4.22
C ASN A 95 -0.80 -0.48 4.15
N VAL A 96 -1.65 -0.09 5.10
CA VAL A 96 -3.05 -0.53 5.16
C VAL A 96 -3.95 0.71 5.09
N PHE A 97 -5.02 0.60 4.32
CA PHE A 97 -6.03 1.63 4.18
C PHE A 97 -7.41 1.01 4.34
N TRP A 98 -8.29 1.74 5.03
CA TRP A 98 -9.68 1.35 5.24
C TRP A 98 -10.55 2.61 5.15
N SER A 99 -11.66 2.51 4.45
CA SER A 99 -12.64 3.59 4.37
C SER A 99 -14.06 3.02 4.37
N LYS A 100 -15.00 3.78 4.95
CA LYS A 100 -16.44 3.53 4.82
C LYS A 100 -17.04 4.24 3.60
N GLU A 101 -16.25 5.08 2.91
CA GLU A 101 -16.70 5.84 1.75
C GLU A 101 -16.84 4.97 0.51
N VAL A 102 -17.98 5.08 -0.16
CA VAL A 102 -18.37 4.27 -1.33
C VAL A 102 -17.47 4.53 -2.54
N ASN A 103 -16.84 5.70 -2.63
CA ASN A 103 -16.01 6.12 -3.76
C ASN A 103 -14.51 6.15 -3.42
N SER A 104 -14.09 5.46 -2.36
CA SER A 104 -12.66 5.32 -2.06
C SER A 104 -11.95 4.57 -3.20
N SER A 105 -10.81 5.12 -3.63
CA SER A 105 -10.00 4.62 -4.76
C SER A 105 -8.55 4.41 -4.34
N MET A 106 -7.77 3.71 -5.16
CA MET A 106 -6.32 3.58 -4.95
C MET A 106 -5.62 4.94 -4.86
N VAL A 107 -6.02 5.91 -5.69
CA VAL A 107 -5.45 7.27 -5.64
C VAL A 107 -5.72 7.92 -4.28
N SER A 108 -6.95 7.78 -3.74
CA SER A 108 -7.29 8.35 -2.43
C SER A 108 -6.48 7.70 -1.29
N ALA A 109 -6.30 6.38 -1.30
CA ALA A 109 -5.50 5.67 -0.30
C ALA A 109 -4.04 6.15 -0.30
N VAL A 110 -3.44 6.26 -1.49
CA VAL A 110 -2.07 6.75 -1.65
C VAL A 110 -1.94 8.20 -1.20
N ALA A 111 -2.91 9.05 -1.53
CA ALA A 111 -2.93 10.44 -1.08
C ALA A 111 -3.04 10.55 0.45
N THR A 112 -3.83 9.68 1.10
CA THR A 112 -3.94 9.62 2.56
C THR A 112 -2.62 9.24 3.22
N TRP A 113 -1.89 8.24 2.70
CA TRP A 113 -0.56 7.92 3.24
C TRP A 113 0.45 9.04 2.97
N ALA A 114 0.37 9.68 1.81
CA ALA A 114 1.26 10.78 1.47
C ALA A 114 1.06 12.02 2.35
N SER A 115 -0.16 12.30 2.78
CA SER A 115 -0.45 13.44 3.67
C SER A 115 0.14 13.27 5.07
N GLU A 116 0.57 12.07 5.45
CA GLU A 116 1.31 11.86 6.70
C GLU A 116 2.65 12.60 6.74
N VAL A 117 3.13 13.10 5.59
CA VAL A 117 4.26 14.02 5.51
C VAL A 117 4.10 15.25 6.43
N PHE A 118 2.87 15.71 6.66
CA PHE A 118 2.65 16.86 7.55
C PHE A 118 3.03 16.52 9.00
N LYS A 119 2.81 15.27 9.45
CA LYS A 119 3.27 14.81 10.76
C LYS A 119 4.80 14.77 10.84
N PHE A 120 5.46 14.42 9.74
CA PHE A 120 6.92 14.43 9.67
C PHE A 120 7.48 15.86 9.76
N MET A 121 6.90 16.79 9.01
CA MET A 121 7.34 18.19 9.00
C MET A 121 7.05 18.93 10.31
N GLU A 122 6.00 18.54 11.06
CA GLU A 122 5.73 19.06 12.41
C GLU A 122 6.79 18.64 13.44
N LEU A 123 7.47 17.51 13.25
CA LEU A 123 8.50 17.01 14.17
C LEU A 123 9.88 17.65 13.94
N ASP A 124 10.08 18.27 12.78
CA ASP A 124 11.34 18.95 12.40
C ASP A 124 11.35 20.45 12.74
N GLN A 125 10.32 20.94 13.46
CA GLN A 125 10.23 22.31 14.01
C GLN A 125 10.54 22.32 15.51
#